data_AF-A0A359M8Q5-F1
#
_entry.id   AF-A0A359M8Q5-F1
#
_cell.length_a   1.000
_cell.length_b   1.000
_cell.length_c   1.000
_cell.angle_alpha   90.00
_cell.angle_beta   90.00
_cell.angle_gamma   90.00
#
_symmetry.space_group_name_H-M   'P 1'
#
loop_
_entity.id
_entity.type
_entity.pdbx_description
1 polymer ?
#
loop_
_entity_poly.entity_id
_entity_poly.type
_entity_poly.pdbx_seq_one_letter_code
_entity_poly.pdbx_strand_id
1 'polypeptide(L)'
;MKKYLKLYAYSYAIVSLIVFILALGINRYFEIALPLRALFIGGIIISLLIALSILIFKKTWGNGVLNVIVGYIIISPVPFVLRLMFGTYLFRTSVAIYILGFIYAVLYSLVILYGSIKNKKTEDKLNALLKDKQIDKEE
;
A
#
# COMPACT_ATOMS: atom_id res chain seq x y z
N MET A 1 -8.34 1.64 -19.96
CA MET A 1 -7.35 2.68 -19.57
C MET A 1 -7.82 3.61 -18.45
N LYS A 2 -9.00 4.25 -18.55
CA LYS A 2 -9.50 5.23 -17.54
C LYS A 2 -9.48 4.73 -16.08
N LYS A 3 -9.77 3.45 -15.83
CA LYS A 3 -9.80 2.86 -14.48
C LYS A 3 -8.43 2.76 -13.80
N TYR A 4 -7.38 2.46 -14.57
CA TYR A 4 -6.00 2.34 -14.06
C TYR A 4 -5.38 3.73 -13.84
N LEU A 5 -5.62 4.66 -14.76
CA LEU A 5 -5.24 6.06 -14.60
C LEU A 5 -5.93 6.71 -13.40
N LYS A 6 -7.21 6.45 -13.17
CA LYS A 6 -7.93 6.93 -11.99
C LYS A 6 -7.30 6.37 -10.70
N LEU A 7 -6.96 5.09 -10.68
CA LEU A 7 -6.34 4.45 -9.51
C LEU A 7 -4.96 5.04 -9.20
N TYR A 8 -4.14 5.26 -10.23
CA TYR A 8 -2.86 5.95 -10.11
C TYR A 8 -3.04 7.41 -9.66
N ALA A 9 -4.00 8.15 -10.21
CA ALA A 9 -4.23 9.54 -9.82
C ALA A 9 -4.63 9.66 -8.34
N TYR A 10 -5.48 8.75 -7.83
CA TYR A 10 -5.80 8.70 -6.40
C TYR A 10 -4.59 8.35 -5.54
N SER A 11 -3.81 7.34 -5.91
CA SER A 11 -2.60 6.98 -5.15
C SER A 11 -1.57 8.11 -5.17
N TYR A 12 -1.40 8.78 -6.30
CA TYR A 12 -0.51 9.93 -6.44
C TYR A 12 -0.96 11.12 -5.60
N ALA A 13 -2.26 11.45 -5.59
CA ALA A 13 -2.79 12.53 -4.77
C ALA A 13 -2.57 12.26 -3.26
N ILE A 14 -2.87 11.03 -2.81
CA ILE A 14 -2.70 10.62 -1.41
C ILE A 14 -1.22 10.65 -1.02
N VAL A 15 -0.34 10.05 -1.83
CA VAL A 15 1.10 10.02 -1.56
C VAL A 15 1.68 11.43 -1.55
N SER A 16 1.31 12.27 -2.53
CA SER A 16 1.77 13.66 -2.59
C SER A 16 1.33 14.46 -1.37
N LEU A 17 0.09 14.27 -0.90
CA LEU A 17 -0.40 14.89 0.33
C LEU A 17 0.43 14.47 1.54
N ILE A 18 0.70 13.16 1.70
CA ILE A 18 1.49 12.62 2.81
C ILE A 18 2.93 13.15 2.76
N VAL A 19 3.55 13.13 1.58
CA VAL A 19 4.92 13.64 1.36
C VAL A 19 4.97 15.15 1.66
N PHE A 20 3.94 15.90 1.28
CA PHE A 20 3.85 17.33 1.56
C PHE A 20 3.73 17.62 3.06
N ILE A 21 2.87 16.89 3.78
CA ILE A 21 2.74 17.01 5.23
C ILE A 21 4.05 16.66 5.94
N LEU A 22 4.71 15.56 5.53
CA LEU A 22 6.02 15.17 6.06
C LEU A 22 7.07 16.24 5.79
N ALA A 23 7.12 16.78 4.57
CA ALA A 23 8.07 17.82 4.19
C ALA A 23 7.86 19.10 5.00
N LEU A 24 6.60 19.51 5.23
CA LEU A 24 6.27 20.64 6.09
C LEU A 24 6.69 20.41 7.54
N GLY A 25 6.41 19.22 8.09
CA GLY A 25 6.80 18.86 9.45
C GLY A 25 8.33 18.89 9.65
N ILE A 26 9.07 18.36 8.69
CA ILE A 26 10.54 18.36 8.73
C ILE A 26 11.08 19.78 8.57
N ASN A 27 10.57 20.57 7.62
CA ASN A 27 11.00 21.95 7.43
C ASN A 27 10.73 22.80 8.70
N ARG A 28 9.57 22.61 9.34
CA ARG A 28 9.20 23.32 10.57
C ARG A 28 10.08 22.94 11.77
N TYR A 29 10.47 21.68 11.89
CA TYR A 29 11.21 21.17 13.06
C TYR A 29 12.73 21.26 12.91
N PHE A 30 13.24 21.09 11.69
CA PHE A 30 14.68 21.05 11.43
C PHE A 30 15.20 22.30 10.70
N GLU A 31 14.33 23.21 10.23
CA GLU A 31 14.69 24.45 9.50
C GLU A 31 15.55 24.21 8.25
N ILE A 32 15.41 23.05 7.61
CA ILE A 32 16.22 22.68 6.44
C ILE A 32 15.38 22.75 5.16
N ALA A 33 15.96 23.35 4.13
CA ALA A 33 15.43 23.31 2.77
C ALA A 33 15.53 21.89 2.18
N LEU A 34 14.38 21.23 2.05
CA LEU A 34 14.30 19.91 1.42
C LEU A 34 14.40 20.04 -0.11
N PRO A 35 15.15 19.17 -0.79
CA PRO A 35 15.22 19.18 -2.25
C PRO A 35 13.88 18.75 -2.87
N LEU A 36 13.08 19.73 -3.29
CA LEU A 36 11.75 19.52 -3.88
C LEU A 36 11.76 18.51 -5.03
N ARG A 37 12.80 18.50 -5.87
CA ARG A 37 12.93 17.53 -6.98
C ARG A 37 12.94 16.09 -6.49
N ALA A 38 13.66 15.79 -5.40
CA ALA A 38 13.71 14.44 -4.83
C ALA A 38 12.34 14.05 -4.23
N LEU A 39 11.63 15.00 -3.62
CA LEU A 39 10.29 14.78 -3.08
C LEU A 39 9.26 14.45 -4.17
N PHE A 40 9.29 15.17 -5.29
CA PHE A 40 8.40 14.90 -6.42
C PHE A 40 8.70 13.55 -7.08
N ILE A 41 9.97 13.27 -7.39
CA ILE A 41 10.37 12.01 -8.03
C ILE A 41 10.05 10.82 -7.13
N GLY A 42 10.36 10.92 -5.83
CA GLY A 42 10.04 9.86 -4.87
C GLY A 42 8.54 9.66 -4.71
N GLY A 43 7.75 10.74 -4.69
CA GLY A 43 6.29 10.66 -4.65
C GLY A 43 5.69 9.94 -5.86
N ILE A 44 6.19 10.23 -7.07
CA ILE A 44 5.79 9.52 -8.30
C ILE A 44 6.10 8.02 -8.17
N ILE A 45 7.32 7.66 -7.79
CA ILE A 45 7.74 6.26 -7.66
C ILE A 45 6.89 5.52 -6.62
N ILE A 46 6.71 6.09 -5.43
CA ILE A 46 5.92 5.47 -4.36
C ILE A 46 4.45 5.29 -4.81
N SER A 47 3.87 6.30 -5.45
CA SER A 47 2.50 6.22 -5.94
C SER A 47 2.30 5.15 -7.01
N LEU A 48 3.32 4.92 -7.84
CA LEU A 48 3.34 3.89 -8.87
C LEU A 48 3.41 2.50 -8.23
N LEU A 49 4.29 2.29 -7.24
CA LEU A 49 4.41 1.03 -6.50
C LEU A 49 3.12 0.68 -5.76
N ILE A 50 2.49 1.66 -5.11
CA ILE A 50 1.19 1.46 -4.43
C ILE A 50 0.09 1.12 -5.45
N ALA A 51 0.02 1.83 -6.58
CA ALA A 51 -0.96 1.55 -7.62
C ALA A 51 -0.80 0.13 -8.20
N LEU A 52 0.45 -0.29 -8.46
CA LEU A 52 0.80 -1.64 -8.91
C LEU A 52 0.39 -2.70 -7.89
N SER A 53 0.71 -2.48 -6.61
CA SER A 53 0.34 -3.42 -5.55
C SER A 53 -1.18 -3.58 -5.44
N ILE A 54 -1.95 -2.49 -5.45
CA ILE A 54 -3.41 -2.53 -5.46
C ILE A 54 -3.95 -3.28 -6.69
N LEU A 55 -3.31 -3.11 -7.84
CA LEU A 55 -3.71 -3.81 -9.07
C LEU A 55 -3.52 -5.32 -8.92
N ILE A 56 -2.42 -5.76 -8.33
CA ILE A 56 -2.17 -7.18 -8.04
C ILE A 56 -3.14 -7.73 -7.00
N PHE A 57 -3.41 -6.98 -5.92
CA PHE A 57 -4.43 -7.38 -4.93
C PHE A 57 -5.84 -7.51 -5.55
N LYS A 58 -6.14 -6.71 -6.57
CA LYS A 58 -7.43 -6.82 -7.30
C LYS A 58 -7.46 -7.99 -8.27
N LYS A 59 -6.32 -8.43 -8.79
CA LYS A 59 -6.23 -9.50 -9.77
C LYS A 59 -6.20 -10.83 -9.02
N THR A 60 -7.32 -11.54 -8.99
CA THR A 60 -7.46 -12.85 -8.35
C THR A 60 -6.78 -13.94 -9.18
N TRP A 61 -5.45 -13.93 -9.27
CA TRP A 61 -4.71 -15.04 -9.84
C TRP A 61 -4.68 -16.19 -8.81
N GLY A 62 -5.63 -17.12 -8.95
CA GLY A 62 -5.63 -18.45 -8.32
C GLY A 62 -5.72 -18.49 -6.80
N ASN A 63 -4.67 -18.03 -6.09
CA ASN A 63 -4.49 -18.16 -4.66
C ASN A 63 -4.32 -16.78 -4.00
N GLY A 64 -5.23 -16.42 -3.10
CA GLY A 64 -5.24 -15.13 -2.40
C GLY A 64 -3.95 -14.83 -1.64
N VAL A 65 -3.27 -15.87 -1.14
CA VAL A 65 -1.99 -15.74 -0.42
C VAL A 65 -0.86 -15.29 -1.35
N LEU A 66 -0.81 -15.81 -2.57
CA LEU A 66 0.20 -15.46 -3.57
C LEU A 66 0.10 -13.99 -4.00
N ASN A 67 -1.12 -13.47 -4.18
CA ASN A 67 -1.32 -12.06 -4.52
C ASN A 67 -0.88 -11.13 -3.39
N VAL A 68 -1.00 -11.57 -2.12
CA VAL A 68 -0.50 -10.81 -0.96
C VAL A 68 1.03 -10.76 -0.95
N ILE A 69 1.69 -11.89 -1.18
CA ILE A 69 3.15 -11.97 -1.22
C ILE A 69 3.70 -11.10 -2.36
N VAL A 70 3.14 -11.19 -3.56
CA VAL A 70 3.58 -10.40 -4.71
C VAL A 70 3.29 -8.91 -4.49
N GLY A 71 2.12 -8.57 -3.93
CA GLY A 71 1.79 -7.19 -3.57
C GLY A 71 2.78 -6.60 -2.55
N TYR A 72 3.27 -7.42 -1.61
CA TYR A 72 4.29 -7.03 -0.64
C TYR A 72 5.67 -6.82 -1.29
N ILE A 73 6.11 -7.72 -2.15
CA ILE A 73 7.39 -7.58 -2.88
C ILE A 73 7.42 -6.24 -3.64
N ILE A 74 6.30 -5.84 -4.24
CA ILE A 74 6.18 -4.56 -4.94
C ILE A 74 6.21 -3.35 -4.00
N ILE A 75 5.64 -3.46 -2.80
CA ILE A 75 5.63 -2.38 -1.81
C ILE A 75 6.97 -2.26 -1.07
N SER A 76 7.73 -3.36 -0.95
CA SER A 76 9.01 -3.43 -0.23
C SER A 76 10.07 -2.37 -0.58
N PRO A 77 10.14 -1.79 -1.81
CA PRO A 77 11.09 -0.73 -2.14
C PRO A 77 10.68 0.65 -1.58
N VAL A 78 9.41 0.85 -1.18
CA VAL A 78 8.90 2.14 -0.69
C VAL A 78 9.71 2.73 0.48
N PRO A 79 10.11 1.96 1.51
CA PRO A 79 10.96 2.47 2.59
C PRO A 79 12.34 2.91 2.11
N PHE A 80 12.91 2.26 1.09
CA PHE A 80 14.18 2.66 0.50
C PHE A 80 14.04 3.99 -0.25
N VAL A 81 12.94 4.19 -0.98
CA VAL A 81 12.65 5.46 -1.65
C VAL A 81 12.44 6.57 -0.61
N LEU A 82 11.69 6.31 0.46
CA LEU A 82 11.53 7.26 1.58
C LEU A 82 12.87 7.59 2.25
N ARG A 83 13.75 6.60 2.42
CA ARG A 83 15.11 6.81 2.93
C ARG A 83 15.96 7.63 1.95
N LEU A 84 15.78 7.52 0.65
CA LEU A 84 16.47 8.41 -0.30
C LEU A 84 15.93 9.84 -0.26
N MET A 85 14.62 10.00 -0.05
CA MET A 85 13.96 11.32 0.01
C MET A 85 14.29 12.08 1.30
N PHE A 86 14.29 11.38 2.42
CA PHE A 86 14.37 11.99 3.75
C PHE A 86 15.50 11.45 4.62
N GLY A 87 16.32 10.52 4.12
CA GLY A 87 17.35 9.79 4.87
C GLY A 87 18.21 10.65 5.75
N THR A 88 18.74 11.73 5.19
CA THR A 88 19.65 12.66 5.89
C THR A 88 18.98 13.38 7.06
N TYR A 89 17.65 13.49 7.06
CA TYR A 89 16.88 14.32 7.99
C TYR A 89 16.04 13.48 8.96
N LEU A 90 15.34 12.46 8.47
CA LEU A 90 14.51 11.55 9.25
C LEU A 90 15.33 10.44 9.94
N PHE A 91 16.44 9.98 9.36
CA PHE A 91 17.18 8.81 9.88
C PHE A 91 18.39 9.18 10.74
N ARG A 92 18.59 10.46 11.06
CA ARG A 92 19.64 10.91 11.99
C ARG A 92 19.28 10.64 13.46
N THR A 93 17.99 10.52 13.77
CA THR A 93 17.46 10.25 15.11
C THR A 93 16.65 8.96 15.07
N SER A 94 17.15 7.91 15.71
CA SER A 94 16.66 6.52 15.67
C SER A 94 15.14 6.36 15.90
N VAL A 95 14.52 7.33 16.57
CA VAL A 95 13.10 7.35 16.95
C VAL A 95 12.15 7.45 15.75
N ALA A 96 12.48 8.22 14.71
CA ALA A 96 11.58 8.40 13.57
C ALA A 96 11.47 7.12 12.72
N ILE A 97 12.48 6.24 12.79
CA ILE A 97 12.46 4.91 12.16
C ILE A 97 11.40 4.02 12.81
N TYR A 98 11.26 4.07 14.14
CA TYR A 98 10.24 3.31 14.85
C TYR A 98 8.83 3.82 14.54
N ILE A 99 8.64 5.13 14.43
CA ILE A 99 7.33 5.73 14.09
C ILE A 99 6.94 5.37 12.66
N LEU A 100 7.85 5.52 11.69
CA LEU A 100 7.60 5.13 10.30
C LEU A 100 7.39 3.62 10.17
N GLY A 101 8.16 2.80 10.88
CA GLY A 101 8.00 1.35 10.94
C GLY A 101 6.65 0.95 11.53
N PHE A 102 6.19 1.64 12.56
CA PHE A 102 4.88 1.43 13.16
C PHE A 102 3.74 1.79 12.19
N ILE A 103 3.83 2.93 11.51
CA ILE A 103 2.86 3.31 10.46
C ILE A 103 2.83 2.25 9.35
N TYR A 104 4.00 1.73 8.96
CA TYR A 104 4.11 0.67 7.96
C TYR A 104 3.46 -0.64 8.42
N ALA A 105 3.66 -1.02 9.69
CA ALA A 105 3.05 -2.21 10.28
C ALA A 105 1.52 -2.07 10.38
N VAL A 106 0.99 -0.90 10.75
CA VAL A 106 -0.45 -0.64 10.81
C VAL A 106 -1.08 -0.70 9.41
N LEU A 107 -0.46 -0.07 8.41
CA LEU A 107 -0.91 -0.17 7.02
C LEU A 107 -0.87 -1.62 6.51
N TYR A 108 0.16 -2.38 6.87
CA TYR A 108 0.29 -3.80 6.56
C TYR A 108 -0.84 -4.64 7.19
N SER A 109 -1.13 -4.45 8.48
CA SER A 109 -2.24 -5.14 9.16
C SER A 109 -3.59 -4.82 8.51
N LEU A 110 -3.84 -3.58 8.09
CA LEU A 110 -5.05 -3.18 7.38
C LEU A 110 -5.19 -3.85 6.01
N VAL A 111 -4.10 -3.92 5.24
CA VAL A 111 -4.10 -4.58 3.92
C VAL A 111 -4.38 -6.08 4.07
N ILE A 112 -3.76 -6.74 5.04
CA ILE A 112 -4.02 -8.16 5.33
C ILE A 112 -5.46 -8.38 5.79
N LEU A 113 -5.97 -7.54 6.71
CA LEU A 113 -7.35 -7.61 7.17
C LEU A 113 -8.32 -7.48 6.00
N TYR A 114 -8.10 -6.53 5.10
CA TYR A 114 -8.94 -6.37 3.91
C TYR A 114 -8.89 -7.59 2.99
N GLY A 115 -7.69 -8.14 2.75
CA GLY A 115 -7.52 -9.38 1.99
C GLY A 115 -8.21 -10.58 2.63
N SER A 116 -8.10 -10.72 3.96
CA SER A 116 -8.72 -11.80 4.74
C SER A 116 -10.25 -11.71 4.71
N ILE A 117 -10.83 -10.53 4.95
CA ILE A 117 -12.28 -10.31 4.90
C ILE A 117 -12.83 -10.60 3.50
N LYS A 118 -12.11 -10.20 2.45
CA LYS A 118 -12.53 -10.45 1.06
C LYS A 118 -12.47 -11.93 0.71
N ASN A 119 -11.42 -12.65 1.12
CA ASN A 119 -11.30 -14.09 0.91
C ASN A 119 -12.38 -14.86 1.69
N LYS A 120 -12.66 -14.48 2.94
CA LYS A 120 -13.77 -15.06 3.73
C LYS A 120 -15.10 -14.91 3.01
N LYS A 121 -15.39 -13.72 2.47
CA LYS A 121 -16.62 -13.49 1.66
C LYS A 121 -16.67 -14.36 0.41
N THR A 122 -15.53 -14.72 -0.17
CA THR A 122 -15.48 -15.61 -1.33
C THR A 122 -15.68 -17.07 -0.92
N GLU A 123 -15.07 -17.52 0.17
CA GLU A 123 -15.30 -18.86 0.75
C GLU A 123 -16.75 -19.07 1.20
N ASP A 124 -17.33 -18.11 1.92
CA ASP A 124 -18.72 -18.19 2.40
C ASP A 124 -19.70 -18.29 1.23
N LYS A 125 -19.45 -17.54 0.14
CA LYS A 125 -20.24 -17.64 -1.09
C LYS A 125 -20.08 -18.98 -1.79
N LEU A 126 -18.86 -19.52 -1.83
CA LEU A 126 -18.61 -20.82 -2.45
C LEU A 126 -19.29 -21.96 -1.68
N ASN A 127 -19.21 -21.92 -0.36
CA ASN A 127 -19.85 -22.91 0.52
C ASN A 127 -21.37 -22.83 0.47
N ALA A 128 -21.94 -21.63 0.35
CA ALA A 128 -23.39 -21.47 0.13
C ALA A 128 -23.83 -22.09 -1.20
N LEU A 129 -23.09 -21.86 -2.30
CA LEU A 129 -23.40 -22.43 -3.61
C LEU A 129 -23.20 -23.96 -3.68
N LEU A 130 -22.27 -24.50 -2.90
CA LEU A 130 -22.06 -25.95 -2.80
C LEU A 130 -23.17 -26.63 -2.00
N LYS A 131 -23.72 -25.97 -0.97
CA LYS A 131 -24.88 -26.46 -0.22
C LYS A 131 -26.14 -26.50 -1.07
N ASP A 132 -26.45 -25.43 -1.81
CA ASP A 132 -27.58 -25.42 -2.75
C ASP A 132 -27.48 -26.56 -3.78
N LYS A 133 -26.29 -26.77 -4.36
CA LYS A 133 -26.06 -27.86 -5.33
C LYS A 133 -26.12 -29.27 -4.74
N GLN A 134 -25.95 -29.44 -3.44
CA GLN A 134 -26.09 -30.74 -2.79
C GLN A 134 -27.56 -31.04 -2.47
N ILE A 135 -28.35 -30.01 -2.11
CA ILE A 135 -29.78 -30.12 -1.86
C ILE A 135 -30.53 -30.47 -3.17
N ASP A 136 -30.18 -29.83 -4.29
CA ASP A 136 -30.76 -30.13 -5.62
C ASP A 136 -30.42 -31.54 -6.17
N LYS A 137 -29.52 -32.29 -5.53
CA LYS A 137 -29.14 -33.66 -5.95
C LYS A 137 -29.80 -34.76 -5.12
N GLU A 138 -30.45 -34.40 -4.02
CA GLU A 138 -31.13 -35.35 -3.13
C GLU A 138 -32.65 -35.39 -3.34
N GLU A 139 -33.21 -34.53 -4.20
CA GLU A 139 -34.56 -34.63 -4.78
C GLU A 139 -34.58 -35.37 -6.13
#